data_AF-A0A535SFH5-F1
#
_entry.id   AF-A0A535SFH5-F1
#
_cell.length_a   1.000
_cell.length_b   1.000
_cell.length_c   1.000
_cell.angle_alpha   90.00
_cell.angle_beta   90.00
_cell.angle_gamma   90.00
#
_symmetry.space_group_name_H-M   'P 1'
#
loop_
_entity.id
_entity.type
_entity.pdbx_description
1 polymer ?
#
loop_
_entity_poly.entity_id
_entity_poly.type
_entity_poly.pdbx_seq_one_letter_code
_entity_poly.pdbx_strand_id
1 'polypeptide(L)' 'MAMKKTAESQLSNEELEAQTAEQLPDREQMSLINANLAAPINAAVAANVLSDGSLAYANAQQNSPISQSNMPPLPAV' A
#
# COMPACT_ATOMS: atom_id res chain seq x y z
N MET A 1 -2.07 38.64 46.67
CA MET A 1 -0.72 38.07 46.49
C MET A 1 -0.82 36.55 46.57
N ALA A 2 0.05 35.81 45.89
CA ALA A 2 0.08 34.34 45.66
C ALA A 2 -0.69 33.89 44.41
N MET A 3 -0.18 33.08 43.46
CA MET A 3 1.06 32.29 43.31
C MET A 3 1.29 32.09 41.79
N LYS A 4 2.54 32.11 41.32
CA LYS A 4 2.90 31.82 39.92
C LYS A 4 4.14 30.91 39.90
N LYS A 5 3.99 29.62 39.58
CA LYS A 5 5.04 28.79 38.96
C LYS A 5 4.55 27.36 38.68
N THR A 6 4.34 27.03 37.40
CA THR A 6 4.72 25.74 36.78
C THR A 6 4.86 25.98 35.27
N ALA A 7 6.04 26.39 34.80
CA ALA A 7 6.36 26.57 33.39
C ALA A 7 7.87 26.43 33.19
N GLU A 8 8.41 25.28 33.58
CA GLU A 8 9.77 24.85 33.29
C GLU A 8 9.54 23.40 32.83
N SER A 9 9.45 23.04 31.55
CA SER A 9 10.44 23.22 30.49
C SER A 9 9.76 23.10 29.11
N GLN A 10 9.21 24.21 28.60
CA GLN A 10 8.86 24.31 27.19
C GLN A 10 10.07 24.97 26.52
N LEU A 11 10.61 24.34 25.46
CA LEU A 11 11.67 24.96 24.67
C LEU A 11 11.19 26.34 24.23
N SER A 12 12.02 27.36 24.45
CA SER A 12 11.66 28.71 24.05
C SER A 12 11.59 28.78 22.52
N ASN A 13 10.86 29.75 21.98
CA ASN A 13 10.73 29.89 20.52
C ASN A 13 12.12 30.03 19.86
N GLU A 14 13.07 30.64 20.56
CA GLU A 14 14.45 30.77 20.11
C GLU A 14 15.20 29.42 20.05
N GLU A 15 14.92 28.47 20.97
CA GLU A 15 15.50 27.12 20.95
C GLU A 15 14.88 26.22 19.87
N LEU A 16 13.63 26.50 19.48
CA LEU A 16 12.97 25.87 18.33
C LEU A 16 13.53 26.38 17.00
N GLU A 17 13.83 27.67 16.90
CA GLU A 17 14.46 28.29 15.73
C GLU A 17 15.93 27.84 15.57
N ALA A 18 16.63 27.60 16.68
CA ALA A 18 17.99 27.07 16.67
C ALA A 18 18.07 25.61 16.18
N GLN A 19 16.95 24.88 16.21
CA GLN A 19 16.83 23.57 15.55
C GLN A 19 16.53 23.81 14.07
N THR A 20 17.53 23.58 13.21
CA THR A 20 17.39 23.77 11.77
C THR A 20 16.27 22.89 11.22
N ALA A 21 15.10 23.49 10.97
CA ALA A 21 13.98 22.80 10.35
C ALA A 21 14.31 22.58 8.87
N GLU A 22 14.68 21.35 8.52
CA GLU A 22 14.83 20.96 7.13
C GLU A 22 13.43 20.89 6.49
N GLN A 23 13.24 21.62 5.40
CA GLN A 23 11.94 21.74 4.76
C GLN A 23 11.60 20.39 4.12
N LEU A 24 10.60 19.70 4.68
CA LEU A 24 10.11 18.45 4.12
C LEU A 24 9.71 18.69 2.66
N PRO A 25 10.16 17.87 1.70
CA PRO A 25 9.81 18.04 0.31
C PRO A 25 8.29 17.99 0.12
N ASP A 26 7.78 18.74 -0.85
CA ASP A 26 6.36 18.79 -1.14
C ASP A 26 5.81 17.37 -1.32
N ARG A 27 4.69 17.07 -0.65
CA ARG A 27 4.08 15.72 -0.65
C ARG A 27 3.75 15.22 -2.06
N GLU A 28 3.61 16.11 -3.02
CA GLU A 28 3.37 15.84 -4.44
C GLU A 28 4.62 15.31 -5.17
N GLN A 29 5.83 15.65 -4.69
CA GLN A 29 7.10 15.16 -5.22
C GLN A 29 7.49 13.79 -4.65
N MET A 30 6.88 13.37 -3.53
CA MET A 30 6.93 11.97 -3.07
C MET A 30 5.96 11.10 -3.88
N SER A 31 6.07 11.16 -5.20
CA SER A 31 5.31 10.33 -6.14
C SER A 31 5.62 8.85 -5.85
N LEU A 32 4.77 8.22 -5.05
CA LEU A 32 4.75 6.78 -4.88
C LEU A 32 4.21 6.19 -6.17
N ILE A 33 5.08 6.05 -7.19
CA ILE A 33 4.75 5.31 -8.41
C ILE A 33 4.43 3.88 -7.99
N ASN A 34 3.13 3.58 -7.92
CA ASN A 34 2.62 2.25 -7.63
C ASN A 34 2.15 1.63 -8.96
N ALA A 35 3.03 0.86 -9.59
CA ALA A 35 2.74 0.16 -10.84
C ALA A 35 2.61 -1.34 -10.57
N ASN A 36 1.42 -1.77 -10.14
CA ASN A 36 1.11 -3.19 -9.96
C ASN A 36 0.51 -3.76 -11.25
N LEU A 37 1.06 -4.88 -11.72
CA LEU A 37 0.58 -5.63 -12.88
C LEU A 37 0.24 -7.06 -12.46
N ALA A 38 -1.01 -7.46 -12.66
CA ALA A 38 -1.46 -8.84 -12.48
C ALA A 38 -2.02 -9.37 -13.80
N ALA A 39 -1.52 -10.52 -14.25
CA ALA A 39 -2.00 -11.21 -15.45
C ALA A 39 -2.30 -12.68 -15.13
N PRO A 40 -3.50 -13.00 -14.60
CA PRO A 40 -3.92 -14.37 -14.33
C PRO A 40 -4.21 -15.11 -15.65
N ILE A 41 -3.41 -16.13 -15.96
CA ILE A 41 -3.52 -16.93 -17.19
C ILE A 41 -3.87 -18.37 -16.83
N ASN A 42 -4.97 -18.88 -17.39
CA ASN A 42 -5.36 -20.28 -17.30
C ASN A 42 -5.72 -20.81 -18.68
N ALA A 43 -5.11 -21.93 -19.06
CA ALA A 43 -5.37 -22.62 -20.31
C ALA A 43 -5.38 -24.12 -20.06
N ALA A 44 -6.39 -24.82 -20.58
CA ALA A 44 -6.43 -26.26 -20.61
C ALA A 44 -6.61 -26.73 -22.05
N VAL A 45 -5.81 -27.73 -22.42
CA VAL A 45 -5.85 -28.36 -23.73
C VAL A 45 -6.02 -29.85 -23.50
N ALA A 46 -7.03 -30.45 -24.12
CA ALA A 46 -7.22 -31.89 -24.16
C ALA A 46 -7.38 -32.33 -25.61
N ALA A 47 -6.71 -33.42 -25.97
CA ALA A 47 -6.79 -34.03 -27.28
C ALA A 47 -7.01 -35.54 -27.11
N ASN A 48 -7.96 -36.07 -27.88
CA ASN A 48 -8.16 -37.51 -28.04
C ASN A 48 -7.40 -37.95 -29.30
N VAL A 49 -6.64 -39.04 -29.23
CA VAL A 49 -6.00 -39.65 -30.41
C VAL A 49 -6.54 -41.06 -30.61
N LEU A 50 -7.21 -41.28 -31.75
CA LEU A 50 -7.60 -42.59 -32.31
C LEU A 50 -8.37 -43.57 -31.38
N SER A 51 -9.02 -43.10 -30.31
CA SER A 51 -9.75 -43.98 -29.37
C SER A 51 -11.26 -43.87 -29.53
N ASP A 52 -11.91 -44.99 -29.85
CA ASP A 52 -13.38 -45.12 -29.78
C ASP A 52 -13.85 -44.99 -28.31
N GLY A 53 -14.98 -44.33 -28.11
CA GLY A 53 -15.54 -44.06 -26.78
C GLY A 53 -14.78 -43.08 -25.87
N SER A 54 -13.71 -42.41 -26.32
CA SER A 54 -12.92 -41.50 -25.46
C SER A 54 -13.54 -40.11 -25.30
N LEU A 55 -13.59 -39.61 -24.07
CA LEU A 55 -13.95 -38.23 -23.74
C LEU A 55 -12.70 -37.44 -23.34
N ALA A 56 -12.28 -36.49 -24.16
CA ALA A 56 -11.25 -35.52 -23.83
C ALA A 56 -11.91 -34.35 -23.12
N TYR A 57 -11.68 -34.24 -21.82
CA TYR A 57 -12.22 -33.15 -21.00
C TYR A 57 -11.08 -32.30 -20.46
N ALA A 58 -11.12 -31.00 -20.76
CA ALA A 58 -10.17 -30.01 -20.28
C ALA A 58 -10.91 -28.93 -19.48
N ASN A 59 -11.03 -29.14 -18.17
CA ASN A 59 -11.53 -28.10 -17.27
C ASN A 59 -10.42 -27.08 -16.96
N ALA A 60 -10.75 -25.79 -17.03
CA ALA A 60 -9.87 -24.69 -16.65
C ALA A 60 -10.64 -23.70 -15.78
N GLN A 61 -10.86 -24.04 -14.50
CA GLN A 61 -11.43 -23.10 -13.53
C GLN A 61 -10.32 -22.21 -12.98
N GLN A 62 -10.46 -20.89 -13.16
CA GLN A 62 -9.56 -19.90 -12.56
C GLN A 62 -10.34 -19.05 -11.54
N ASN A 63 -9.85 -19.02 -10.30
CA ASN A 63 -10.29 -18.09 -9.27
C ASN A 63 -9.08 -17.27 -8.83
N SER A 64 -9.06 -15.98 -9.17
CA SER A 64 -7.92 -15.11 -8.87
C SER A 64 -8.37 -13.78 -8.26
N PRO A 65 -8.77 -13.78 -6.97
CA PRO A 65 -9.08 -12.54 -6.26
C PRO A 65 -7.79 -11.71 -6.11
N ILE A 66 -7.85 -10.44 -6.52
CA ILE A 66 -6.74 -9.50 -6.39
C ILE A 66 -7.12 -8.42 -5.40
N SER A 67 -6.37 -8.32 -4.29
CA SER A 67 -6.53 -7.27 -3.29
C SER A 67 -5.36 -6.30 -3.37
N GLN A 68 -5.65 -5.01 -3.57
CA GLN A 68 -4.65 -3.95 -3.66
C GLN A 68 -5.12 -2.75 -2.83
N SER A 69 -4.25 -2.24 -1.97
CA SER A 69 -4.52 -1.10 -1.10
C SER A 69 -3.33 -0.15 -1.08
N ASN A 70 -3.62 1.15 -1.04
CA ASN A 70 -2.65 2.22 -0.91
C ASN A 70 -2.96 3.14 0.28
N MET A 71 -3.80 2.69 1.23
CA MET A 71 -4.29 3.54 2.33
C MET A 71 -3.17 3.91 3.32
N PRO A 72 -2.98 5.20 3.61
CA PRO A 72 -2.30 5.65 4.82
C PRO A 72 -3.16 5.34 6.07
N PRO A 73 -2.57 5.19 7.27
CA PRO A 73 -3.31 4.96 8.51
C PRO A 73 -4.31 6.10 8.79
N LEU A 74 -5.51 5.76 9.28
CA LEU A 74 -6.55 6.74 9.63
C LEU A 74 -6.01 7.70 10.72
N PRO A 75 -6.20 9.01 10.58
CA PRO A 75 -5.85 9.94 11.64
C PRO A 75 -6.71 9.65 12.87
N ALA A 76 -6.07 9.50 14.03
CA ALA A 76 -6.77 9.38 15.31
C ALA A 76 -7.60 10.65 15.54
N VAL A 77 -8.87 10.48 15.88
CA VAL A 77 -9.85 11.55 16.17
C VAL A 77 -9.42 12.34 17.40
#